data_AF-A0AA40GGG7-F1
#
_entry.id   AF-A0AA40GGG7-F1
#
_cell.length_a   1.000
_cell.length_b   1.000
_cell.length_c   1.000
_cell.angle_alpha   90.00
_cell.angle_beta   90.00
_cell.angle_gamma   90.00
#
_symmetry.space_group_name_H-M   'P 1'
#
loop_
_entity.id
_entity.type
_entity.pdbx_description
1 polymer ?
#
loop_
_entity_poly.entity_id
_entity_poly.type
_entity_poly.pdbx_seq_one_letter_code
_entity_poly.pdbx_strand_id
1 'polypeptide(L)'
;MRQVKLIHKLKPDQVDWVKATIEQVCLTDRTPPDGPTFIEIVKNILKRKGHWNVWKNEGCPPFKRPTPDSSANIEKLRKPKRPRHRTGDVIRDAQTVGKYHMGNRKFTKLWNLVSQQP
;
A
#
# COMPACT_ATOMS: atom_id res chain seq x y z
N MET A 1 -22.77 26.59 33.88
CA MET A 1 -22.26 25.23 33.62
C MET A 1 -22.80 24.74 32.29
N ARG A 2 -21.97 24.63 31.24
CA ARG A 2 -22.42 24.03 29.98
C ARG A 2 -22.36 22.52 30.14
N GLN A 3 -23.53 21.87 30.09
CA GLN A 3 -23.62 20.42 30.01
C GLN A 3 -22.86 19.96 28.76
N VAL A 4 -21.72 19.30 28.95
CA VAL A 4 -21.01 18.62 27.86
C VAL A 4 -21.89 17.44 27.47
N LYS A 5 -22.66 17.62 26.40
CA LYS A 5 -23.46 16.57 25.79
C LYS A 5 -22.50 15.41 25.49
N LEU A 6 -22.70 14.23 26.09
CA LEU A 6 -22.01 13.00 25.68
C LEU A 6 -22.51 12.65 24.27
N ILE A 7 -21.91 13.23 23.23
CA ILE A 7 -22.38 13.13 21.84
C ILE A 7 -22.09 11.74 21.23
N HIS A 8 -21.41 10.85 21.96
CA HIS A 8 -20.85 9.61 21.42
C HIS A 8 -21.40 8.32 22.07
N LYS A 9 -22.47 8.41 22.88
CA LYS A 9 -23.04 7.23 23.56
C LYS A 9 -24.24 6.72 22.78
N LEU A 10 -24.09 5.53 22.20
CA LEU A 10 -25.20 4.81 21.56
C LEU A 10 -26.23 4.39 22.61
N LYS A 11 -27.52 4.48 22.26
CA LYS A 11 -28.61 3.89 23.06
C LYS A 11 -28.55 2.36 22.97
N PRO A 12 -29.03 1.62 23.99
CA PRO A 12 -29.03 0.15 23.96
C PRO A 12 -29.71 -0.40 22.70
N ASP A 13 -30.88 0.13 22.35
CA ASP A 13 -31.63 -0.29 21.15
C ASP A 13 -30.84 -0.10 19.84
N GLN A 14 -29.99 0.94 19.78
CA GLN A 14 -29.13 1.19 18.60
C GLN A 14 -28.00 0.17 18.52
N VAL A 15 -27.44 -0.23 19.67
CA VAL A 15 -26.42 -1.28 19.73
C VAL A 15 -26.99 -2.61 19.27
N ASP A 16 -28.21 -2.94 19.70
CA ASP A 16 -28.85 -4.20 19.32
C ASP A 16 -29.28 -4.20 17.85
N TRP A 17 -29.74 -3.06 17.32
CA TRP A 17 -29.96 -2.91 15.87
C TRP A 17 -28.67 -3.11 15.06
N VAL A 18 -27.54 -2.58 15.52
CA VAL A 18 -26.24 -2.78 14.86
C VAL A 18 -25.87 -4.27 14.85
N LYS A 19 -26.02 -4.98 15.99
CA LYS A 19 -25.74 -6.42 16.06
C LYS A 19 -26.64 -7.21 15.09
N ALA A 20 -27.94 -6.97 15.12
CA ALA A 20 -28.90 -7.62 14.24
C ALA A 20 -28.56 -7.38 12.76
N THR A 21 -28.15 -6.16 12.41
CA THR A 21 -27.74 -5.81 11.04
C THR A 21 -26.46 -6.54 10.64
N ILE A 22 -25.48 -6.67 11.54
CA ILE A 22 -24.25 -7.44 11.30
C ILE A 22 -24.59 -8.92 11.04
N GLU A 23 -25.51 -9.49 11.82
CA GLU A 23 -25.97 -10.88 11.62
C GLU A 23 -26.64 -11.05 10.26
N GLN A 24 -27.53 -10.12 9.86
CA GLN A 24 -28.15 -10.14 8.53
C GLN A 24 -27.10 -10.08 7.40
N VAL A 25 -26.09 -9.21 7.52
CA VAL A 25 -24.99 -9.15 6.55
C VAL A 25 -24.14 -10.43 6.55
N CYS A 26 -24.04 -11.15 7.66
CA CYS A 26 -23.37 -12.45 7.67
C CYS A 26 -24.15 -13.54 6.93
N LEU A 27 -25.48 -13.41 6.78
CA LEU A 27 -26.30 -14.38 6.03
C LEU A 27 -25.96 -14.42 4.53
N THR A 28 -25.33 -13.36 4.00
CA THR A 28 -24.83 -13.30 2.61
C THR A 28 -23.78 -14.36 2.29
N ASP A 29 -23.20 -15.01 3.30
CA ASP A 29 -22.34 -16.21 3.15
C ASP A 29 -23.06 -17.35 2.42
N ARG A 30 -24.38 -17.46 2.62
CA ARG A 30 -25.21 -18.53 2.03
C ARG A 30 -25.71 -18.21 0.63
N THR A 31 -25.30 -17.07 0.06
CA THR A 31 -25.76 -16.60 -1.26
C THR A 31 -24.72 -16.98 -2.34
N PRO A 32 -25.06 -17.84 -3.33
CA PRO A 32 -24.18 -18.12 -4.47
C PRO A 32 -24.02 -16.88 -5.38
N PRO A 33 -22.95 -16.79 -6.21
CA PRO A 33 -21.85 -17.75 -6.38
C PRO A 33 -20.67 -17.59 -5.38
N ASP A 34 -20.44 -16.40 -4.82
CA ASP A 34 -19.22 -16.07 -4.04
C ASP A 34 -19.52 -15.40 -2.67
N GLY A 35 -20.62 -15.79 -2.02
CA GLY A 35 -20.99 -15.32 -0.68
C GLY A 35 -19.85 -15.37 0.35
N PRO A 36 -19.14 -16.51 0.50
CA PRO A 36 -18.05 -16.64 1.48
C PRO A 36 -16.89 -15.68 1.21
N THR A 37 -16.50 -15.54 -0.06
CA THR A 37 -15.42 -14.64 -0.50
C THR A 37 -15.79 -13.18 -0.24
N PHE A 38 -17.03 -12.79 -0.52
CA PHE A 38 -17.52 -11.45 -0.23
C PHE A 38 -17.44 -11.12 1.27
N ILE A 39 -17.89 -12.03 2.15
CA ILE A 39 -17.84 -11.85 3.59
C ILE A 39 -16.39 -11.71 4.08
N GLU A 40 -15.46 -12.50 3.55
CA GLU A 40 -14.04 -12.39 3.89
C GLU A 40 -13.46 -11.02 3.48
N ILE A 41 -13.77 -10.54 2.27
CA ILE A 41 -13.34 -9.23 1.78
C ILE A 41 -13.88 -8.12 2.69
N VAL A 42 -15.17 -8.15 3.03
CA VAL A 42 -15.79 -7.16 3.92
C VAL A 42 -15.12 -7.16 5.29
N LYS A 43 -14.87 -8.35 5.88
CA LYS A 43 -14.13 -8.47 7.15
C LYS A 43 -12.75 -7.85 7.07
N ASN A 44 -12.00 -8.08 5.99
CA ASN A 44 -10.67 -7.52 5.78
C ASN A 44 -10.69 -6.00 5.62
N ILE A 45 -11.66 -5.46 4.87
CA ILE A 45 -11.87 -4.02 4.73
C ILE A 45 -12.16 -3.38 6.09
N LEU A 46 -13.07 -3.96 6.88
CA LEU A 46 -13.43 -3.45 8.21
C LEU A 46 -12.24 -3.47 9.18
N LYS A 47 -11.46 -4.55 9.21
CA LYS A 47 -10.21 -4.62 10.00
C LYS A 47 -9.25 -3.50 9.64
N ARG A 48 -9.01 -3.29 8.33
CA ARG A 48 -8.15 -2.20 7.84
C ARG A 48 -8.70 -0.83 8.25
N LYS A 49 -10.02 -0.61 8.19
CA LYS A 49 -10.66 0.64 8.62
C LYS A 49 -10.51 0.86 10.12
N GLY A 50 -10.58 -0.19 10.94
CA GLY A 50 -10.28 -0.14 12.37
C GLY A 50 -8.86 0.34 12.64
N HIS A 51 -7.85 -0.27 12.01
CA HIS A 51 -6.46 0.17 12.13
C HIS A 51 -6.27 1.63 11.68
N TRP A 52 -6.91 2.03 10.58
CA TRP A 52 -6.84 3.40 10.09
C TRP A 52 -7.47 4.41 11.05
N ASN A 53 -8.58 4.05 11.70
CA ASN A 53 -9.23 4.88 12.69
C ASN A 53 -8.33 5.09 13.91
N VAL A 54 -7.74 4.01 14.44
CA VAL A 54 -6.78 4.07 15.56
C VAL A 54 -5.58 4.94 15.19
N TRP A 55 -4.95 4.68 14.05
CA TRP A 55 -3.79 5.44 13.58
C TRP A 55 -4.07 6.95 13.45
N LYS A 56 -5.26 7.32 12.96
CA LYS A 56 -5.69 8.73 12.91
C LYS A 56 -5.93 9.32 14.29
N ASN A 57 -6.60 8.58 15.18
CA ASN A 57 -6.90 9.04 16.54
C ASN A 57 -5.63 9.25 17.38
N GLU A 58 -4.56 8.50 17.09
CA GLU A 58 -3.24 8.65 17.71
C GLU A 58 -2.42 9.84 17.17
N GLY A 59 -2.99 10.67 16.28
CA GLY A 59 -2.31 11.83 15.72
C GLY A 59 -1.42 11.53 14.51
N CYS A 60 -1.73 10.46 13.77
CA CYS A 60 -1.03 10.07 12.53
C CYS A 60 0.48 9.85 12.73
N PRO A 61 0.90 8.88 13.56
CA PRO A 61 2.31 8.62 13.78
C PRO A 61 3.00 8.28 12.45
N PRO A 62 4.25 8.77 12.21
CA PRO A 62 4.96 8.51 10.97
C PRO A 62 5.04 7.01 10.69
N PHE A 63 4.71 6.62 9.47
CA PHE A 63 4.72 5.22 9.03
C PHE A 63 6.14 4.66 9.14
N LYS A 64 6.45 4.00 10.26
CA LYS A 64 7.72 3.32 10.47
C LYS A 64 7.75 2.15 9.49
N ARG A 65 8.58 2.26 8.44
CA ARG A 65 8.94 1.10 7.63
C ARG A 65 9.62 0.10 8.58
N PRO A 66 9.27 -1.20 8.55
CA PRO A 66 10.02 -2.19 9.29
C PRO A 66 11.49 -2.02 8.93
N THR A 67 12.31 -1.63 9.90
CA THR A 67 13.76 -1.79 9.78
C THR A 67 13.98 -3.28 9.59
N PRO A 68 14.63 -3.73 8.51
CA PRO A 68 14.99 -5.14 8.40
C PRO A 68 15.85 -5.46 9.61
N ASP A 69 15.42 -6.43 10.41
CA ASP A 69 16.04 -6.79 11.69
C ASP A 69 17.55 -6.83 11.55
N SER A 70 18.19 -5.84 12.16
CA SER A 70 19.63 -5.71 12.22
C SER A 70 20.17 -6.53 13.38
N SER A 71 20.07 -7.86 13.32
CA SER A 71 20.91 -8.77 14.13
C SER A 71 20.52 -10.24 13.92
N ALA A 72 20.82 -10.81 12.76
CA ALA A 72 21.31 -12.17 12.63
C ALA A 72 21.49 -12.51 11.15
N ASN A 73 22.72 -12.77 10.75
CA ASN A 73 23.04 -13.72 9.68
C ASN A 73 22.90 -13.26 8.20
N ILE A 74 23.43 -12.08 7.82
CA ILE A 74 23.82 -11.82 6.40
C ILE A 74 25.23 -11.23 6.33
N GLU A 75 26.19 -11.94 6.93
CA GLU A 75 27.62 -11.68 6.74
C GLU A 75 28.24 -12.50 5.59
N LYS A 76 27.47 -13.40 4.97
CA LYS A 76 27.94 -14.18 3.82
C LYS A 76 27.07 -13.86 2.60
N LEU A 77 27.70 -13.31 1.56
CA LEU A 77 27.18 -13.03 0.22
C LEU A 77 26.68 -11.60 -0.10
N ARG A 78 27.30 -10.55 0.42
CA ARG A 78 27.21 -9.22 -0.23
C ARG A 78 28.29 -9.10 -1.30
N LYS A 79 27.99 -9.57 -2.52
CA LYS A 79 28.72 -9.14 -3.74
C LYS A 79 28.78 -7.60 -3.71
N PRO A 80 29.92 -6.96 -4.01
CA PRO A 80 30.01 -5.50 -3.97
C PRO A 80 28.91 -4.91 -4.86
N LYS A 81 27.94 -4.26 -4.23
CA LYS A 81 26.88 -3.54 -4.92
C LYS A 81 27.58 -2.44 -5.69
N ARG A 82 27.72 -2.63 -7.01
CA ARG A 82 28.20 -1.59 -7.92
C ARG A 82 27.48 -0.29 -7.55
N PRO A 83 28.17 0.85 -7.42
CA PRO A 83 27.53 2.13 -7.18
C PRO A 83 26.39 2.25 -8.17
N ARG A 84 25.14 2.31 -7.67
CA ARG A 84 23.99 2.53 -8.53
C ARG A 84 24.12 3.96 -9.02
N HIS A 85 24.73 4.14 -10.18
CA HIS A 85 24.72 5.40 -10.90
C HIS A 85 23.26 5.88 -10.94
N ARG A 86 23.00 7.12 -10.52
CA ARG A 86 21.61 7.59 -10.48
C ARG A 86 21.09 7.56 -11.91
N THR A 87 19.83 7.17 -12.11
CA THR A 87 19.23 7.11 -13.45
C THR A 87 19.43 8.43 -14.21
N GLY A 88 19.40 9.58 -13.52
CA GLY A 88 19.70 10.88 -14.11
C GLY A 88 21.13 11.02 -14.65
N ASP A 89 22.13 10.47 -13.97
CA ASP A 89 23.51 10.50 -14.44
C ASP A 89 23.67 9.61 -15.69
N VAL A 90 23.03 8.44 -15.73
CA VAL A 90 23.03 7.55 -16.90
C VAL A 90 22.34 8.19 -18.11
N ILE A 91 21.25 8.95 -17.89
CA ILE A 91 20.58 9.70 -18.94
C ILE A 91 21.47 10.83 -19.46
N ARG A 92 22.12 11.58 -18.56
CA ARG A 92 23.05 12.66 -18.91
C ARG A 92 24.22 12.13 -19.74
N ASP A 93 24.83 11.02 -19.32
CA ASP A 93 25.95 10.38 -20.04
C ASP A 93 25.53 9.81 -21.40
N ALA A 94 24.26 9.39 -21.54
CA ALA A 94 23.74 8.97 -22.83
C ALA A 94 23.55 10.18 -23.76
N GLN A 95 23.00 11.29 -23.24
CA GLN A 95 22.76 12.52 -23.98
C GLN A 95 24.04 13.19 -24.46
N THR A 96 25.14 13.15 -23.67
CA THR A 96 26.44 13.68 -24.11
C THR A 96 27.00 12.94 -25.33
N VAL A 97 26.64 11.66 -25.50
CA VAL A 97 27.02 10.82 -26.67
C VAL A 97 25.93 10.85 -27.76
N GLY A 98 24.90 11.70 -27.62
CA GLY A 98 23.79 11.79 -28.57
C GLY A 98 22.88 10.57 -28.59
N LYS A 99 22.88 9.76 -27.52
CA LYS A 99 22.07 8.55 -27.37
C LYS A 99 20.99 8.72 -26.32
N TYR A 100 19.89 8.01 -26.48
CA TYR A 100 18.78 7.97 -25.54
C TYR A 100 18.95 6.81 -24.56
N HIS A 101 18.60 7.02 -23.30
CA HIS A 101 18.53 5.96 -22.28
C HIS A 101 17.14 5.97 -21.62
N MET A 102 16.33 4.94 -21.90
CA MET A 102 14.93 4.88 -21.47
C MET A 102 14.68 3.87 -20.32
N GLY A 103 15.74 3.43 -19.63
CA GLY A 103 15.66 2.46 -18.52
C GLY A 103 15.42 1.00 -18.95
N ASN A 104 14.61 0.75 -19.99
CA ASN A 104 14.44 -0.58 -20.59
C ASN A 104 15.38 -0.77 -21.79
N ARG A 105 16.11 -1.90 -21.83
CA ARG A 105 17.10 -2.21 -22.87
C ARG A 105 16.50 -2.37 -24.27
N LYS A 106 15.32 -2.98 -24.41
CA LYS A 106 14.64 -3.14 -25.71
C LYS A 106 14.21 -1.78 -26.26
N PHE A 107 13.59 -0.98 -25.40
CA PHE A 107 13.07 0.34 -25.76
C PHE A 107 14.21 1.32 -26.09
N THR A 108 15.26 1.33 -25.28
CA THR A 108 16.49 2.11 -25.53
C THR A 108 17.12 1.77 -26.90
N LYS A 109 17.09 0.50 -27.33
CA LYS A 109 17.59 0.10 -28.65
C LYS A 109 16.73 0.68 -29.78
N LEU A 110 15.40 0.58 -29.68
CA LEU A 110 14.48 1.08 -30.70
C LEU A 110 14.61 2.60 -30.90
N TRP A 111 14.65 3.38 -29.81
CA TRP A 111 14.80 4.83 -29.89
C TRP A 111 16.12 5.25 -30.53
N ASN A 112 17.22 4.62 -30.15
CA ASN A 112 18.51 4.91 -30.76
C ASN A 112 18.57 4.50 -32.24
N LEU A 113 17.77 3.53 -32.70
CA LEU A 113 17.72 3.17 -34.12
C LEU A 113 16.93 4.21 -34.94
N VAL A 114 15.78 4.64 -34.44
CA VAL A 114 14.91 5.60 -35.14
C VAL A 114 15.51 7.01 -35.13
N SER A 115 16.19 7.41 -34.05
CA SER A 115 16.80 8.73 -33.94
C SER A 115 18.15 8.88 -34.67
N GLN A 116 18.67 7.82 -35.29
CA GLN A 116 19.93 7.83 -36.07
C GLN A 116 19.71 7.71 -37.59
N GLN A 117 18.46 7.79 -38.07
CA GLN A 117 18.17 7.86 -39.49
C GLN A 117 18.00 9.34 -39.92
N PRO A 118 18.65 9.79 -41.01
CA PRO A 118 18.43 11.12 -41.57
C PRO A 118 17.01 11.28 -42.13
#